data_AF-A0A660YNU1-F1
#
_entry.id   AF-A0A660YNU1-F1
#
_cell.length_a   1.000
_cell.length_b   1.000
_cell.length_c   1.000
_cell.angle_alpha   90.00
_cell.angle_beta   90.00
_cell.angle_gamma   90.00
#
_symmetry.space_group_name_H-M   'P 1'
#
loop_
_entity.id
_entity.type
_entity.pdbx_description
1 polymer ?
#
loop_
_entity_poly.entity_id
_entity_poly.type
_entity_poly.pdbx_seq_one_letter_code
_entity_poly.pdbx_strand_id
1 'polypeptide(L)'
;MKKIALIVLLCMLFWSVGSAQWSGYYPTGDTNELDGGIGITWIDNQAYYQISFQPDISIGKFGIGLGLNLLYNVNTGKIRSQDWDTKADYARIIRYLRYGYKGDSFYARVGAINAGTLGHGLIMNYYNNQINYDMRKLGMACDLDLGVFGFETFTNNLGRFEVVGGRAFVRPLYKSNMFMIKNLAFGGTYVTDLDPDSWKASDD
;
A
#
# COMPACT_ATOMS: atom_id res chain seq x y z
N MET A 1 26.22 -11.67 40.03
CA MET A 1 25.64 -12.54 38.97
C MET A 1 24.34 -11.98 38.38
N LYS A 2 23.27 -11.75 39.15
CA LYS A 2 21.96 -11.26 38.61
C LYS A 2 22.02 -9.92 37.86
N LYS A 3 22.86 -8.97 38.30
CA LYS A 3 23.04 -7.66 37.62
C LYS A 3 23.77 -7.76 36.28
N ILE A 4 24.68 -8.72 36.15
CA ILE A 4 25.44 -8.96 34.90
C ILE A 4 24.51 -9.61 33.86
N ALA A 5 23.67 -10.56 34.27
CA ALA A 5 22.67 -11.16 33.39
C ALA A 5 21.66 -10.12 32.86
N LEU A 6 21.25 -9.16 33.70
CA LEU A 6 20.35 -8.07 33.28
C LEU A 6 21.01 -7.13 32.26
N ILE A 7 22.29 -6.79 32.45
CA ILE A 7 23.05 -5.94 31.52
C ILE A 7 23.25 -6.67 30.18
N VAL A 8 23.57 -7.97 30.21
CA VAL A 8 23.72 -8.79 29.00
C VAL A 8 22.39 -8.90 28.24
N LEU A 9 21.27 -9.08 28.95
CA LEU A 9 19.94 -9.11 28.36
C LEU A 9 19.55 -7.76 27.73
N LEU A 10 19.88 -6.65 28.39
CA LEU A 10 19.68 -5.29 27.86
C LEU A 10 20.54 -5.05 26.61
N CYS A 11 21.81 -5.45 26.61
CA CYS A 11 22.68 -5.34 25.44
C CYS A 11 22.20 -6.21 24.26
N MET A 12 21.61 -7.38 24.52
CA MET A 12 21.02 -8.22 23.48
C MET A 12 19.75 -7.61 22.86
N LEU A 13 18.98 -6.81 23.61
CA LEU A 13 17.81 -6.08 23.09
C LEU A 13 18.22 -4.92 22.17
N PHE A 14 19.37 -4.28 22.44
CA PHE A 14 19.93 -3.22 21.57
C PHE A 14 20.71 -3.75 20.37
N TRP A 15 20.88 -5.07 20.23
CA TRP A 15 21.59 -5.71 19.11
C TRP A 15 20.69 -6.20 17.97
N SER A 16 19.42 -5.82 17.97
CA SER A 16 18.58 -5.96 16.78
C SER A 16 18.98 -4.89 15.75
N VAL A 17 20.06 -5.14 15.01
CA VAL A 17 20.17 -4.66 13.63
C VAL A 17 19.12 -5.40 12.82
N GLY A 18 17.87 -4.98 12.99
CA GLY A 18 16.82 -5.29 12.05
C GLY A 18 17.23 -4.67 10.73
N SER A 19 17.58 -5.52 9.77
CA SER A 19 17.53 -5.13 8.37
C SER A 19 16.07 -4.88 8.04
N ALA A 20 15.53 -3.72 8.44
CA ALA A 20 14.28 -3.21 7.91
C ALA A 20 14.59 -2.69 6.50
N GLN A 21 14.92 -3.62 5.59
CA GLN A 21 14.76 -3.34 4.18
C GLN A 21 13.27 -3.19 4.00
N TRP A 22 12.83 -1.97 3.68
CA TRP A 22 11.51 -1.71 3.13
C TRP A 22 11.31 -2.72 2.01
N SER A 23 10.49 -3.75 2.25
CA SER A 23 10.06 -4.66 1.23
C SER A 23 9.05 -3.89 0.39
N GLY A 24 9.54 -3.19 -0.65
CA GLY A 24 8.67 -2.53 -1.63
C GLY A 24 7.90 -3.55 -2.46
N TYR A 25 7.97 -4.83 -2.07
CA TYR A 25 7.51 -5.94 -2.84
C TYR A 25 5.99 -5.93 -2.88
N TYR A 26 5.45 -6.04 -4.08
CA TYR A 26 4.11 -6.57 -4.22
C TYR A 26 4.01 -7.85 -3.40
N PRO A 27 2.95 -8.04 -2.60
CA PRO A 27 2.73 -9.33 -2.00
C PRO A 27 2.59 -10.32 -3.15
N THR A 28 3.64 -11.07 -3.47
CA THR A 28 3.54 -12.22 -4.38
C THR A 28 3.37 -13.43 -3.48
N GLY A 29 2.13 -13.65 -3.04
CA GLY A 29 1.76 -14.79 -2.20
C GLY A 29 1.04 -14.42 -0.91
N ASP A 30 0.59 -15.45 -0.21
CA ASP A 30 -0.15 -15.40 1.05
C ASP A 30 0.76 -15.06 2.25
N THR A 31 1.53 -13.97 2.15
CA THR A 31 2.34 -13.50 3.28
C THR A 31 1.48 -12.61 4.18
N ASN A 32 1.50 -12.93 5.47
CA ASN A 32 0.99 -12.06 6.52
C ASN A 32 2.17 -11.27 7.06
N GLU A 33 2.04 -9.96 7.08
CA GLU A 33 3.08 -9.05 7.55
C GLU A 33 2.53 -8.21 8.69
N LEU A 34 3.40 -7.83 9.61
CA LEU A 34 3.04 -6.90 10.67
C LEU A 34 4.07 -5.79 10.71
N ASP A 35 3.65 -4.62 10.24
CA ASP A 35 4.41 -3.41 10.39
C ASP A 35 4.00 -2.68 11.67
N GLY A 36 4.93 -1.99 12.27
CA GLY A 36 4.68 -1.25 13.50
C GLY A 36 5.83 -0.34 13.83
N GLY A 37 5.61 0.50 14.84
CA GLY A 37 6.58 1.52 15.19
C GLY A 37 6.22 2.20 16.49
N ILE A 38 7.24 2.63 17.21
CA ILE A 38 7.11 3.46 18.41
C ILE A 38 7.93 4.71 18.17
N GLY A 39 7.40 5.87 18.52
CA GLY A 39 8.07 7.15 18.30
C GLY A 39 7.58 8.25 19.21
N ILE A 40 8.16 9.43 19.02
CA ILE A 40 7.69 10.67 19.64
C ILE A 40 7.48 11.67 18.51
N THR A 41 6.34 12.34 18.49
CA THR A 41 6.02 13.38 17.51
C THR A 41 5.51 14.65 18.20
N TRP A 42 5.66 15.79 17.52
CA TRP A 42 5.19 17.08 17.99
C TRP A 42 4.07 17.56 17.08
N ILE A 43 2.90 17.81 17.66
CA ILE A 43 1.72 18.30 16.94
C ILE A 43 1.16 19.46 17.76
N ASP A 44 0.91 20.61 17.12
CA ASP A 44 0.35 21.80 17.78
C ASP A 44 1.14 22.21 19.04
N ASN A 45 2.47 22.14 18.97
CA ASN A 45 3.39 22.45 20.09
C ASN A 45 3.26 21.52 21.32
N GLN A 46 2.63 20.35 21.16
CA GLN A 46 2.50 19.33 22.19
C GLN A 46 3.21 18.04 21.77
N ALA A 47 3.90 17.39 22.71
CA ALA A 47 4.56 16.11 22.47
C ALA A 47 3.57 14.94 22.62
N TYR A 48 3.70 13.95 21.74
CA TYR A 48 2.92 12.72 21.75
C TYR A 48 3.85 11.50 21.65
N TYR A 49 3.61 10.48 22.49
CA TYR A 49 4.10 9.14 22.22
C TYR A 49 3.25 8.52 21.11
N GLN A 50 3.91 8.03 20.08
CA GLN A 50 3.29 7.37 18.95
C GLN A 50 3.49 5.87 19.07
N ILE A 51 2.41 5.11 18.94
CA ILE A 51 2.42 3.66 18.79
C ILE A 51 1.63 3.31 17.54
N SER A 52 2.30 2.75 16.53
CA SER A 52 1.67 2.31 15.29
C SER A 52 1.67 0.79 15.16
N PHE A 53 0.58 0.25 14.65
CA PHE A 53 0.34 -1.17 14.44
C PHE A 53 -0.40 -1.36 13.11
N GLN A 54 0.21 -2.06 12.16
CA GLN A 54 -0.24 -2.15 10.78
C GLN A 54 -0.14 -3.60 10.27
N PRO A 55 -1.06 -4.48 10.67
CA PRO A 55 -1.08 -5.84 10.16
C PRO A 55 -1.58 -5.86 8.72
N ASP A 56 -0.92 -6.65 7.89
CA ASP A 56 -1.32 -7.03 6.55
C ASP A 56 -1.67 -8.52 6.56
N ILE A 57 -2.94 -8.81 6.31
CA ILE A 57 -3.49 -10.16 6.46
C ILE A 57 -3.97 -10.63 5.09
N SER A 58 -3.38 -11.73 4.61
CA SER A 58 -3.76 -12.45 3.40
C SER A 58 -4.32 -13.83 3.76
N ILE A 59 -5.56 -14.11 3.34
CA ILE A 59 -6.22 -15.42 3.48
C ILE A 59 -6.66 -15.88 2.09
N GLY A 60 -5.83 -16.74 1.49
CA GLY A 60 -5.97 -17.12 0.08
C GLY A 60 -5.97 -15.88 -0.80
N LYS A 61 -6.96 -15.76 -1.70
CA LYS A 61 -7.05 -14.60 -2.60
C LYS A 61 -7.44 -13.29 -1.90
N PHE A 62 -8.00 -13.33 -0.69
CA PHE A 62 -8.43 -12.11 -0.01
C PHE A 62 -7.27 -11.51 0.79
N GLY A 63 -7.11 -10.19 0.72
CA GLY A 63 -6.15 -9.43 1.51
C GLY A 63 -6.79 -8.22 2.17
N ILE A 64 -6.42 -7.95 3.42
CA ILE A 64 -6.82 -6.75 4.16
C ILE A 64 -5.61 -6.16 4.86
N GLY A 65 -5.34 -4.89 4.58
CA GLY A 65 -4.36 -4.10 5.32
C GLY A 65 -5.07 -3.24 6.35
N LEU A 66 -4.62 -3.32 7.60
CA LEU A 66 -5.09 -2.44 8.67
C LEU A 66 -3.98 -1.48 9.10
N GLY A 67 -4.35 -0.36 9.68
CA GLY A 67 -3.42 0.62 10.20
C GLY A 67 -4.00 1.40 11.37
N LEU A 68 -3.49 1.09 12.55
CA LEU A 68 -3.78 1.79 13.79
C LEU A 68 -2.59 2.68 14.17
N ASN A 69 -2.87 3.90 14.58
CA ASN A 69 -1.88 4.81 15.13
C ASN A 69 -2.46 5.49 16.36
N LEU A 70 -1.80 5.29 17.50
CA LEU A 70 -2.20 5.84 18.78
C LEU A 70 -1.22 6.92 19.19
N LEU A 71 -1.73 8.14 19.33
CA LEU A 71 -0.99 9.29 19.81
C LEU A 71 -1.38 9.61 21.25
N TYR A 72 -0.50 9.33 22.20
CA TYR A 72 -0.68 9.64 23.61
C TYR A 72 0.03 10.93 23.96
N ASN A 73 -0.73 11.94 24.37
CA ASN A 73 -0.16 13.21 24.78
C ASN A 73 0.73 13.03 26.02
N VAL A 74 1.98 13.47 25.95
CA VAL A 74 2.98 13.24 27.00
C VAL A 74 2.59 13.89 28.33
N ASN A 75 1.94 15.06 28.28
CA ASN A 75 1.60 15.83 29.47
C ASN A 75 0.30 15.34 30.14
N THR A 76 -0.70 14.98 29.33
CA THR A 76 -2.04 14.63 29.84
C THR A 76 -2.29 13.12 29.92
N GLY A 77 -1.48 12.30 29.25
CA GLY A 77 -1.65 10.85 29.16
C GLY A 77 -2.87 10.41 28.34
N LYS A 78 -3.59 11.34 27.71
CA LYS A 78 -4.79 11.06 26.92
C LYS A 78 -4.43 10.77 25.45
N ILE A 79 -5.22 9.90 24.83
CA ILE A 79 -5.18 9.70 23.38
C ILE A 79 -5.68 10.98 22.70
N ARG A 80 -5.06 11.39 21.59
CA ARG A 80 -5.52 12.51 20.75
C ARG A 80 -6.92 12.23 20.22
N SER A 81 -7.94 12.93 20.74
CA SER A 81 -9.34 12.64 20.42
C SER A 81 -9.73 12.96 18.98
N GLN A 82 -9.02 13.89 18.34
CA GLN A 82 -9.24 14.31 16.95
C GLN A 82 -8.99 13.19 15.93
N ASP A 83 -8.26 12.14 16.32
CA ASP A 83 -8.02 10.99 15.45
C ASP A 83 -9.12 9.92 15.57
N TRP A 84 -10.16 10.16 16.39
CA TRP A 84 -11.18 9.18 16.78
C TRP A 84 -12.58 9.77 16.95
N ASP A 85 -12.83 11.01 16.51
CA ASP A 85 -14.10 11.71 16.74
C ASP A 85 -15.12 11.55 15.59
N THR A 86 -14.67 11.14 14.39
CA THR A 86 -15.58 10.90 13.26
C THR A 86 -15.63 9.43 12.81
N LYS A 87 -16.74 9.05 12.17
CA LYS A 87 -16.86 7.74 11.49
C LYS A 87 -15.80 7.55 10.39
N ALA A 88 -15.37 8.64 9.75
CA ALA A 88 -14.33 8.58 8.73
C ALA A 88 -12.99 8.17 9.33
N ASP A 89 -12.69 8.57 10.57
CA ASP A 89 -11.45 8.19 11.24
C ASP A 89 -11.38 6.69 11.55
N TYR A 90 -12.50 6.11 11.98
CA TYR A 90 -12.59 4.65 12.12
C TYR A 90 -12.49 3.92 10.79
N ALA A 91 -13.05 4.47 9.70
CA ALA A 91 -12.92 3.89 8.38
C ALA A 91 -11.46 3.87 7.88
N ARG A 92 -10.64 4.86 8.29
CA ARG A 92 -9.21 4.95 7.96
C ARG A 92 -8.37 3.81 8.57
N ILE A 93 -8.89 3.06 9.54
CA ILE A 93 -8.22 1.86 10.07
C ILE A 93 -8.02 0.84 8.94
N ILE A 94 -9.00 0.70 8.04
CA ILE A 94 -8.89 -0.16 6.88
C ILE A 94 -8.07 0.58 5.83
N ARG A 95 -6.82 0.16 5.65
CA ARG A 95 -5.91 0.75 4.66
C ARG A 95 -6.29 0.30 3.27
N TYR A 96 -6.54 -0.99 3.07
CA TYR A 96 -6.91 -1.52 1.77
C TYR A 96 -7.65 -2.85 1.87
N LEU A 97 -8.39 -3.17 0.81
CA LEU A 97 -8.94 -4.50 0.52
C LEU A 97 -8.41 -4.99 -0.83
N ARG A 98 -8.09 -6.27 -0.92
CA ARG A 98 -7.55 -6.93 -2.12
C ARG A 98 -8.26 -8.25 -2.38
N TYR A 99 -8.44 -8.56 -3.66
CA TYR A 99 -8.73 -9.89 -4.17
C TYR A 99 -7.72 -10.29 -5.24
N GLY A 100 -7.14 -11.48 -5.11
CA GLY A 100 -6.11 -12.03 -5.99
C GLY A 100 -4.75 -11.36 -5.82
N TYR A 101 -3.81 -11.80 -6.64
CA TYR A 101 -2.45 -11.26 -6.74
C TYR A 101 -2.18 -10.70 -8.13
N LYS A 102 -1.22 -9.78 -8.26
CA LYS A 102 -0.77 -9.33 -9.58
C LYS A 102 -0.28 -10.55 -10.38
N GLY A 103 -0.85 -10.75 -11.57
CA GLY A 103 -0.59 -11.93 -12.41
C GLY A 103 -1.67 -13.02 -12.34
N ASP A 104 -2.61 -12.96 -11.38
CA ASP A 104 -3.80 -13.80 -11.39
C ASP A 104 -4.74 -13.44 -12.55
N SER A 105 -5.59 -14.38 -12.97
CA SER A 105 -6.63 -14.12 -13.98
C SER A 105 -7.57 -12.97 -13.62
N PHE A 106 -7.76 -12.69 -12.34
CA PHE A 106 -8.47 -11.52 -11.86
C PHE A 106 -7.79 -11.00 -10.59
N TYR A 107 -7.49 -9.71 -10.59
CA TYR A 107 -6.92 -8.97 -9.48
C TYR A 107 -7.72 -7.69 -9.26
N ALA A 108 -8.03 -7.37 -8.01
CA ALA A 108 -8.61 -6.10 -7.64
C ALA A 108 -8.04 -5.64 -6.30
N ARG A 109 -7.77 -4.33 -6.18
CA ARG A 109 -7.37 -3.70 -4.93
C ARG A 109 -8.01 -2.34 -4.83
N VAL A 110 -8.47 -1.97 -3.64
CA VAL A 110 -9.00 -0.65 -3.32
C VAL A 110 -8.41 -0.16 -2.00
N GLY A 111 -8.06 1.12 -1.92
CA GLY A 111 -7.43 1.73 -0.73
C GLY A 111 -6.00 2.18 -0.98
N ALA A 112 -5.14 1.92 -0.01
CA ALA A 112 -3.71 2.11 -0.08
C ALA A 112 -3.12 1.20 -1.15
N ILE A 113 -2.45 1.80 -2.13
CA ILE A 113 -1.63 1.13 -3.12
C ILE A 113 -0.18 1.38 -2.76
N ASN A 114 0.48 0.31 -2.32
CA ASN A 114 1.93 0.26 -2.19
C ASN A 114 2.49 -0.45 -3.42
N ALA A 115 3.48 0.17 -4.05
CA ALA A 115 4.23 -0.34 -5.20
C ALA A 115 3.51 -0.46 -6.57
N GLY A 116 2.36 0.18 -6.81
CA GLY A 116 1.58 0.19 -8.09
C GLY A 116 2.37 0.22 -9.43
N THR A 117 2.04 -0.67 -10.36
CA THR A 117 2.83 -1.05 -11.53
C THR A 117 1.89 -1.57 -12.59
N LEU A 118 2.12 -1.11 -13.83
CA LEU A 118 1.39 -1.55 -15.01
C LEU A 118 2.32 -2.33 -15.95
N GLY A 119 1.86 -3.50 -16.38
CA GLY A 119 2.63 -4.44 -17.18
C GLY A 119 3.96 -4.77 -16.52
N HIS A 120 5.06 -4.52 -17.23
CA HIS A 120 6.42 -4.79 -16.75
C HIS A 120 7.05 -3.59 -16.02
N GLY A 121 6.30 -2.51 -15.78
CA GLY A 121 6.81 -1.34 -15.08
C GLY A 121 7.64 -0.38 -15.92
N LEU A 122 7.51 -0.41 -17.26
CA LEU A 122 8.19 0.56 -18.12
C LEU A 122 7.62 1.98 -17.97
N ILE A 123 6.30 2.10 -17.93
CA ILE A 123 5.60 3.41 -17.86
C ILE A 123 5.26 3.80 -16.42
N MET A 124 4.79 2.85 -15.61
CA MET A 124 4.49 3.06 -14.19
C MET A 124 5.02 1.90 -13.38
N ASN A 125 5.84 2.20 -12.38
CA ASN A 125 6.47 1.21 -11.52
C ASN A 125 6.57 1.73 -10.09
N TYR A 126 6.36 0.85 -9.10
CA TYR A 126 6.47 1.16 -7.68
C TYR A 126 5.70 2.41 -7.21
N TYR A 127 4.58 2.74 -7.87
CA TYR A 127 3.77 3.89 -7.53
C TYR A 127 3.12 3.72 -6.15
N ASN A 128 3.22 4.75 -5.32
CA ASN A 128 2.62 4.75 -3.99
C ASN A 128 1.65 5.93 -3.85
N ASN A 129 0.39 5.67 -3.49
CA ASN A 129 -0.61 6.72 -3.28
C ASN A 129 -0.74 7.18 -1.83
N GLN A 130 0.11 6.67 -0.93
CA GLN A 130 0.16 6.98 0.50
C GLN A 130 1.47 7.72 0.88
N ILE A 131 1.97 8.61 0.02
CA ILE A 131 3.19 9.38 0.32
C ILE A 131 2.96 10.31 1.52
N ASN A 132 1.77 10.91 1.61
CA ASN A 132 1.39 11.73 2.74
C ASN A 132 0.42 10.94 3.64
N TYR A 133 0.82 10.74 4.89
CA TYR A 133 0.06 9.98 5.88
C TYR A 133 -1.27 10.64 6.25
N ASP A 134 -1.31 11.97 6.24
CA ASP A 134 -2.48 12.76 6.62
C ASP A 134 -3.46 12.92 5.44
N MET A 135 -2.95 12.86 4.21
CA MET A 135 -3.74 12.90 2.98
C MET A 135 -3.83 11.52 2.32
N ARG A 136 -4.41 10.55 3.04
CA ARG A 136 -4.61 9.21 2.49
C ARG A 136 -5.56 9.21 1.30
N LYS A 137 -5.08 8.75 0.16
CA LYS A 137 -5.88 8.60 -1.06
C LYS A 137 -6.53 7.22 -1.13
N LEU A 138 -7.75 7.14 -1.62
CA LEU A 138 -8.47 5.90 -1.88
C LEU A 138 -8.17 5.43 -3.31
N GLY A 139 -7.09 4.70 -3.52
CA GLY A 139 -6.70 4.21 -4.86
C GLY A 139 -7.49 2.99 -5.30
N MET A 140 -7.38 2.65 -6.58
CA MET A 140 -7.88 1.40 -7.15
C MET A 140 -6.91 0.81 -8.16
N ALA A 141 -6.80 -0.51 -8.17
CA ALA A 141 -6.21 -1.26 -9.28
C ALA A 141 -7.10 -2.45 -9.62
N CYS A 142 -7.28 -2.74 -10.91
CA CYS A 142 -8.04 -3.90 -11.36
C CYS A 142 -7.44 -4.47 -12.63
N ASP A 143 -7.17 -5.77 -12.61
CA ASP A 143 -6.61 -6.50 -13.73
C ASP A 143 -7.49 -7.72 -14.06
N LEU A 144 -7.57 -8.03 -15.35
CA LEU A 144 -8.26 -9.21 -15.86
C LEU A 144 -7.43 -9.83 -16.99
N ASP A 145 -7.16 -11.12 -16.89
CA ASP A 145 -6.47 -11.91 -17.91
C ASP A 145 -7.33 -13.12 -18.32
N LEU A 146 -7.84 -13.08 -19.56
CA LEU A 146 -8.67 -14.12 -20.16
C LEU A 146 -7.86 -15.01 -21.12
N GLY A 147 -6.53 -14.98 -21.01
CA GLY A 147 -5.60 -15.74 -21.82
C GLY A 147 -5.29 -15.04 -23.14
N VAL A 148 -6.28 -14.98 -24.05
CA VAL A 148 -6.14 -14.37 -25.38
C VAL A 148 -6.11 -12.84 -25.31
N PHE A 149 -6.80 -12.24 -24.34
CA PHE A 149 -6.75 -10.80 -24.11
C PHE A 149 -6.81 -10.52 -22.62
N GLY A 150 -6.34 -9.35 -22.23
CA GLY A 150 -6.44 -8.89 -20.86
C GLY A 150 -6.19 -7.39 -20.76
N PHE A 151 -6.47 -6.86 -19.57
CA PHE A 151 -6.24 -5.48 -19.24
C PHE A 151 -5.80 -5.32 -17.80
N GLU A 152 -5.15 -4.19 -17.52
CA GLU A 152 -4.82 -3.71 -16.18
C GLU A 152 -5.25 -2.26 -16.10
N THR A 153 -5.74 -1.85 -14.93
CA THR A 153 -6.17 -0.48 -14.66
C THR A 153 -5.63 -0.03 -13.32
N PHE A 154 -5.41 1.28 -13.20
CA PHE A 154 -4.87 1.90 -12.02
C PHE A 154 -5.43 3.31 -11.87
N THR A 155 -5.78 3.69 -10.65
CA THR A 155 -5.89 5.11 -10.27
C THR A 155 -5.38 5.32 -8.85
N ASN A 156 -4.72 6.45 -8.62
CA ASN A 156 -4.22 6.80 -7.30
C ASN A 156 -5.34 7.21 -6.33
N ASN A 157 -6.48 7.68 -6.83
CA ASN A 157 -7.58 8.24 -6.05
C ASN A 157 -8.92 8.11 -6.81
N LEU A 158 -9.82 7.27 -6.33
CA LEU A 158 -11.17 7.07 -6.87
C LEU A 158 -12.08 8.31 -6.76
N GLY A 159 -11.78 9.23 -5.83
CA GLY A 159 -12.61 10.42 -5.64
C GLY A 159 -12.31 11.53 -6.66
N ARG A 160 -11.04 11.67 -7.05
CA ARG A 160 -10.58 12.75 -7.94
C ARG A 160 -10.04 12.26 -9.29
N PHE A 161 -9.66 11.00 -9.40
CA PHE A 161 -9.00 10.42 -10.57
C PHE A 161 -7.77 11.23 -11.02
N GLU A 162 -6.94 11.68 -10.06
CA GLU A 162 -5.80 12.55 -10.34
C GLU A 162 -4.80 11.86 -11.28
N VAL A 163 -4.32 10.68 -10.91
CA VAL A 163 -3.49 9.84 -11.78
C VAL A 163 -4.29 8.63 -12.19
N VAL A 164 -4.41 8.40 -13.50
CA VAL A 164 -5.10 7.25 -14.09
C VAL A 164 -4.16 6.56 -15.07
N GLY A 165 -4.15 5.23 -15.03
CA GLY A 165 -3.36 4.41 -15.92
C GLY A 165 -4.10 3.17 -16.36
N GLY A 166 -3.76 2.68 -17.54
CA GLY A 166 -4.32 1.46 -18.10
C GLY A 166 -3.34 0.77 -19.03
N ARG A 167 -3.48 -0.54 -19.12
CA ARG A 167 -2.80 -1.38 -20.10
C ARG A 167 -3.82 -2.32 -20.70
N ALA A 168 -3.78 -2.50 -22.01
CA ALA A 168 -4.52 -3.55 -22.70
C ALA A 168 -3.55 -4.38 -23.54
N PHE A 169 -3.76 -5.69 -23.60
CA PHE A 169 -2.91 -6.59 -24.36
C PHE A 169 -3.69 -7.76 -24.96
N VAL A 170 -3.12 -8.33 -26.02
CA VAL A 170 -3.60 -9.54 -26.69
C VAL A 170 -2.47 -10.55 -26.84
N ARG A 171 -2.80 -11.83 -26.75
CA ARG A 171 -1.93 -12.99 -26.98
C ARG A 171 -2.55 -13.86 -28.06
N PRO A 172 -2.32 -13.56 -29.36
CA PRO A 172 -2.97 -14.24 -30.48
C PRO A 172 -2.74 -15.76 -30.48
N LEU A 173 -1.57 -16.19 -29.99
CA LEU A 173 -1.12 -17.58 -30.00
C LEU A 173 -1.42 -18.34 -28.71
N TYR A 174 -2.20 -17.77 -27.78
CA TYR A 174 -2.44 -18.36 -26.46
C TYR A 174 -3.05 -19.78 -26.52
N LYS A 175 -3.93 -20.02 -27.48
CA LYS A 175 -4.58 -21.32 -27.70
C LYS A 175 -3.80 -22.27 -28.61
N SER A 176 -2.63 -21.86 -29.12
CA SER A 176 -1.80 -22.70 -29.97
C SER A 176 -0.98 -23.70 -29.16
N ASN A 177 -0.59 -24.82 -29.78
CA ASN A 177 0.32 -25.80 -29.18
C ASN A 177 1.80 -25.36 -29.21
N MET A 178 2.09 -24.12 -29.61
CA MET A 178 3.46 -23.62 -29.77
C MET A 178 4.00 -23.12 -28.42
N PHE A 179 4.65 -24.01 -27.67
CA PHE A 179 5.11 -23.74 -26.30
C PHE A 179 5.91 -22.44 -26.12
N MET A 180 6.81 -22.13 -27.07
CA MET A 180 7.72 -20.97 -26.95
C MET A 180 7.04 -19.62 -27.17
N ILE A 181 5.98 -19.55 -27.99
CA ILE A 181 5.41 -18.27 -28.45
C ILE A 181 3.94 -18.09 -28.06
N LYS A 182 3.31 -19.07 -27.39
CA LYS A 182 1.91 -18.96 -26.95
C LYS A 182 1.67 -17.78 -25.98
N ASN A 183 2.69 -17.36 -25.24
CA ASN A 183 2.62 -16.24 -24.30
C ASN A 183 3.07 -14.90 -24.90
N LEU A 184 3.40 -14.87 -26.20
CA LEU A 184 3.77 -13.62 -26.89
C LEU A 184 2.58 -12.66 -26.83
N ALA A 185 2.81 -11.50 -26.22
CA ALA A 185 1.81 -10.49 -25.97
C ALA A 185 2.13 -9.18 -26.72
N PHE A 186 1.12 -8.60 -27.35
CA PHE A 186 1.15 -7.26 -27.91
C PHE A 186 0.19 -6.40 -27.12
N GLY A 187 0.64 -5.23 -26.68
CA GLY A 187 -0.20 -4.36 -25.87
C GLY A 187 0.34 -2.95 -25.77
N GLY A 188 -0.52 -2.06 -25.29
CA GLY A 188 -0.20 -0.67 -25.02
C GLY A 188 -0.47 -0.33 -23.57
N THR A 189 0.38 0.50 -22.99
CA THR A 189 0.20 1.07 -21.66
C THR A 189 0.13 2.59 -21.80
N TYR A 190 -0.82 3.20 -21.10
CA TYR A 190 -1.01 4.64 -21.05
C TYR A 190 -1.23 5.07 -19.60
N VAL A 191 -0.61 6.18 -19.21
CA VAL A 191 -0.76 6.78 -17.89
C VAL A 191 -0.83 8.28 -18.08
N THR A 192 -1.72 8.93 -17.34
CA THR A 192 -1.94 10.37 -17.41
C THR A 192 -2.22 10.93 -16.03
N ASP A 193 -1.82 12.17 -15.84
CA ASP A 193 -2.20 12.98 -14.70
C ASP A 193 -3.27 13.98 -15.17
N LEU A 194 -4.50 13.77 -14.70
CA LEU A 194 -5.69 14.56 -15.03
C LEU A 194 -5.88 15.74 -14.09
N ASP A 195 -5.17 15.76 -12.96
CA ASP A 195 -5.32 16.78 -11.93
C ASP A 195 -3.92 17.13 -11.37
N PRO A 196 -3.08 17.79 -12.21
CA PRO A 196 -1.73 18.15 -11.82
C PRO A 196 -1.70 19.25 -10.76
N ASP A 197 -2.84 19.92 -10.52
CA ASP A 197 -2.96 20.94 -9.49
C ASP A 197 -3.38 20.32 -8.14
N SER A 198 -2.41 20.30 -7.23
CA SER A 198 -2.62 19.83 -5.87
C SER A 198 -3.30 20.87 -4.97
N TRP A 199 -3.42 22.13 -5.40
CA TRP A 199 -3.93 23.27 -4.62
C TRP A 199 -5.13 23.94 -5.32
N LYS A 200 -6.35 23.48 -5.05
CA LYS A 200 -7.60 24.12 -5.54
C LYS A 200 -7.93 25.48 -4.90
N ALA A 201 -6.93 26.24 -4.45
CA ALA A 201 -7.12 27.58 -3.91
C ALA A 201 -6.64 28.69 -4.87
N SER A 202 -6.19 28.34 -6.08
CA SER A 202 -6.07 29.27 -7.20
C SER A 202 -7.44 29.47 -7.83
N ASP A 203 -8.00 30.67 -7.66
CA ASP A 203 -9.12 31.18 -8.47
C ASP A 203 -8.57 31.58 -9.86
N ASP A 204 -8.05 30.60 -10.61
CA ASP A 204 -7.52 30.78 -11.97
C ASP A 204 -8.54 30.30 -13.03
#